data_AF-A0A932BVS7-F1
#
_entry.id   AF-A0A932BVS7-F1
#
_cell.length_a   1.000
_cell.length_b   1.000
_cell.length_c   1.000
_cell.angle_alpha   90.00
_cell.angle_beta   90.00
_cell.angle_gamma   90.00
#
_symmetry.space_group_name_H-M   'P 1'
#
loop_
_entity.id
_entity.type
_entity.pdbx_description
1 polymer ?
#
loop_
_entity_poly.entity_id
_entity_poly.type
_entity_poly.pdbx_seq_one_letter_code
_entity_poly.pdbx_strand_id
1 'polypeptide(L)'
;MVARPAPVGAPSDEALEFVRFCYERKKVGWPELYDEMCGVAGRGLFRGWGSEDLAANGIGLTLFEMPALAALVSAVVTEDRARLRVRIAAEV
;
A
#
# COMPACT_ATOMS: atom_id res chain seq x y z
N MET A 1 24.22 -17.15 -0.87
CA MET A 1 23.69 -16.39 -2.02
C MET A 1 22.33 -15.87 -1.61
N VAL A 2 22.19 -14.56 -1.36
CA VAL A 2 20.86 -13.97 -1.18
C VAL A 2 20.25 -13.90 -2.58
N ALA A 3 19.15 -14.63 -2.81
CA ALA A 3 18.44 -14.61 -4.07
C ALA A 3 18.03 -13.16 -4.38
N ARG A 4 18.36 -12.69 -5.60
CA ARG A 4 17.86 -11.42 -6.12
C ARG A 4 16.33 -11.52 -6.09
N PRO A 5 15.60 -10.66 -5.35
CA PRO A 5 14.15 -10.67 -5.41
C PRO A 5 13.75 -10.47 -6.87
N ALA A 6 12.80 -11.28 -7.34
CA ALA A 6 12.22 -11.15 -8.67
C ALA A 6 11.73 -9.71 -8.87
N PRO A 7 11.75 -9.16 -10.09
CA PRO A 7 11.11 -7.88 -10.34
C PRO A 7 9.69 -7.98 -9.80
N VAL A 8 9.38 -7.12 -8.83
CA VAL A 8 8.04 -7.01 -8.26
C VAL A 8 7.11 -6.83 -9.45
N GLY A 9 6.31 -7.86 -9.74
CA GLY A 9 5.28 -7.77 -10.76
C GLY A 9 4.39 -6.57 -10.46
N ALA A 10 3.68 -6.05 -11.48
CA ALA A 10 2.72 -4.98 -11.23
C ALA A 10 1.85 -5.34 -10.02
N PRO A 11 1.70 -4.42 -9.04
CA PRO A 11 0.97 -4.71 -7.81
C PRO A 11 -0.45 -5.17 -8.19
N SER A 12 -0.91 -6.24 -7.57
CA SER A 12 -2.25 -6.76 -7.82
C SER A 12 -3.32 -5.76 -7.35
N ASP A 13 -4.56 -5.93 -7.81
CA ASP A 13 -5.68 -5.12 -7.33
C ASP A 13 -5.82 -5.24 -5.80
N GLU A 14 -5.57 -6.41 -5.22
CA GLU A 14 -5.61 -6.62 -3.78
C GLU A 14 -4.49 -5.88 -3.04
N ALA A 15 -3.31 -5.72 -3.65
CA ALA A 15 -2.25 -4.87 -3.13
C ALA A 15 -2.68 -3.40 -3.10
N LEU A 16 -3.35 -2.92 -4.15
CA LEU A 16 -3.90 -1.56 -4.16
C LEU A 16 -4.98 -1.38 -3.09
N GLU A 17 -5.84 -2.38 -2.90
CA GLU A 17 -6.83 -2.40 -1.82
C GLU A 17 -6.18 -2.34 -0.43
N PHE A 18 -5.08 -3.07 -0.21
CA PHE A 18 -4.33 -3.02 1.04
C PHE A 18 -3.81 -1.60 1.35
N VAL A 19 -3.22 -0.93 0.36
CA VAL A 19 -2.71 0.44 0.53
C VAL A 19 -3.85 1.41 0.85
N ARG A 20 -4.98 1.29 0.14
CA ARG A 20 -6.18 2.08 0.42
C ARG A 20 -6.71 1.85 1.83
N PHE A 21 -6.81 0.59 2.25
CA PHE A 21 -7.23 0.22 3.60
C PHE A 21 -6.34 0.86 4.68
N CYS A 22 -5.01 0.83 4.50
CA CYS A 22 -4.08 1.48 5.42
C CYS A 22 -4.29 3.01 5.46
N TYR A 23 -4.47 3.63 4.29
CA TYR A 23 -4.69 5.08 4.17
C TYR A 23 -6.05 5.53 4.72
N GLU A 24 -7.10 4.73 4.59
CA GLU A 24 -8.41 5.02 5.18
C GLU A 24 -8.37 4.97 6.71
N ARG A 25 -7.60 4.03 7.29
CA ARG A 25 -7.39 3.93 8.74
C ARG A 25 -6.60 5.11 9.29
N LYS A 26 -5.58 5.55 8.55
CA LYS A 26 -4.76 6.72 8.87
C LYS A 26 -4.49 7.51 7.61
N LYS A 27 -5.20 8.65 7.47
CA LYS A 27 -5.06 9.60 6.35
C LYS A 27 -3.76 10.41 6.43
N VAL A 28 -2.64 9.73 6.62
CA VAL A 28 -1.30 10.29 6.75
C VAL A 28 -0.55 10.20 5.41
N GLY A 29 0.53 10.96 5.29
CA GLY A 29 1.42 10.88 4.13
C GLY A 29 2.45 9.75 4.27
N TRP A 30 3.30 9.65 3.27
CA TRP A 30 4.57 8.95 3.40
C TRP A 30 5.55 9.82 4.22
N PRO A 31 6.40 9.25 5.11
CA PRO A 31 6.61 7.81 5.39
C PRO A 31 5.67 7.20 6.44
N GLU A 32 4.86 7.95 7.17
CA GLU A 32 4.05 7.41 8.28
C GLU A 32 3.06 6.33 7.83
N LEU A 33 2.60 6.38 6.58
CA LEU A 33 1.77 5.33 6.00
C LEU A 33 2.50 3.99 5.85
N TYR A 34 3.82 4.00 5.64
CA TYR A 34 4.65 2.79 5.64
C TYR A 34 4.66 2.11 7.00
N ASP A 35 4.77 2.88 8.08
CA ASP A 35 4.72 2.33 9.44
C ASP A 35 3.35 1.72 9.76
N GLU A 36 2.26 2.34 9.30
CA GLU A 36 0.92 1.76 9.41
C GLU A 36 0.80 0.47 8.60
N MET A 37 1.32 0.42 7.37
CA MET A 37 1.34 -0.79 6.54
C MET A 37 2.09 -1.93 7.25
N CYS A 38 3.25 -1.65 7.84
CA CYS A 38 4.00 -2.62 8.65
C CYS A 38 3.20 -3.08 9.88
N GLY A 39 2.51 -2.16 10.57
CA GLY A 39 1.66 -2.47 11.72
C GLY A 39 0.43 -3.33 11.36
N VAL A 40 -0.20 -3.07 10.21
CA VAL A 40 -1.33 -3.84 9.68
C VAL A 40 -0.88 -5.25 9.30
N ALA A 41 0.24 -5.38 8.58
CA ALA A 41 0.81 -6.65 8.16
C ALA A 41 1.26 -7.50 9.37
N GLY A 42 1.95 -6.90 10.33
CA GLY A 42 2.42 -7.59 11.53
C GLY A 42 1.28 -8.09 12.44
N ARG A 43 0.06 -7.59 12.25
CA ARG A 43 -1.13 -7.98 13.00
C ARG A 43 -2.17 -8.72 12.14
N GLY A 44 -1.90 -8.94 10.86
CA GLY A 44 -2.83 -9.59 9.93
C GLY A 44 -4.18 -8.87 9.77
N LEU A 45 -4.23 -7.55 9.95
CA LEU A 45 -5.52 -6.83 10.02
C LEU A 45 -6.26 -6.73 8.69
N PHE A 46 -5.54 -6.90 7.57
CA PHE A 46 -6.13 -6.95 6.24
C PHE A 46 -6.17 -8.39 5.75
N ARG A 47 -7.37 -9.01 5.73
CA ARG A 47 -7.59 -10.38 5.24
C ARG A 47 -6.70 -11.48 5.88
N GLY A 48 -6.09 -11.20 7.05
CA GLY A 48 -5.11 -12.10 7.67
C GLY A 48 -3.70 -12.03 7.04
N TRP A 49 -3.47 -11.11 6.10
CA TRP A 49 -2.23 -11.02 5.35
C TRP A 49 -1.05 -10.54 6.19
N GLY A 50 0.04 -11.29 6.13
CA GLY A 50 1.35 -10.90 6.64
C GLY A 50 2.26 -10.35 5.56
N SER A 51 3.52 -10.11 5.94
CA SER A 51 4.56 -9.58 5.03
C SER A 51 4.84 -10.51 3.83
N GLU A 52 4.72 -11.83 4.01
CA GLU A 52 4.91 -12.82 2.94
C GLU A 52 3.76 -12.78 1.92
N ASP A 53 2.52 -12.68 2.39
CA ASP A 53 1.34 -12.53 1.51
C ASP A 53 1.42 -11.22 0.73
N LEU A 54 1.82 -10.13 1.38
CA LEU A 54 2.02 -8.83 0.73
C LEU A 54 3.09 -8.92 -0.36
N ALA A 55 4.23 -9.56 -0.07
CA ALA A 55 5.28 -9.77 -1.05
C ALA A 55 4.79 -10.59 -2.26
N ALA A 56 3.97 -11.63 -2.02
CA ALA A 56 3.36 -12.44 -3.08
C ALA A 56 2.40 -11.63 -3.97
N ASN A 57 1.79 -10.57 -3.43
CA ASN A 57 0.88 -9.66 -4.14
C ASN A 57 1.60 -8.41 -4.70
N GLY A 58 2.92 -8.33 -4.59
CA GLY A 58 3.72 -7.24 -5.15
C GLY A 58 3.95 -6.06 -4.21
N ILE A 59 3.72 -6.21 -2.91
CA ILE A 59 4.08 -5.23 -1.88
C ILE A 59 5.30 -5.74 -1.11
N GLY A 60 6.47 -5.24 -1.50
CA GLY A 60 7.71 -5.46 -0.76
C GLY A 60 7.87 -4.46 0.37
N LEU A 61 7.84 -4.91 1.62
CA LEU A 61 8.15 -4.06 2.80
C LEU A 61 9.66 -3.98 3.11
N THR A 62 10.52 -4.40 2.18
CA THR A 62 11.98 -4.35 2.36
C THR A 62 12.55 -2.99 1.99
N LEU A 63 13.72 -2.63 2.54
CA LEU A 63 14.40 -1.36 2.24
C LEU A 63 14.73 -1.19 0.76
N PHE A 64 14.99 -2.29 0.04
CA PHE A 64 15.30 -2.25 -1.39
C PHE A 64 14.08 -1.87 -2.23
N GLU A 65 12.89 -2.30 -1.81
CA GLU A 65 11.62 -2.04 -2.49
C GLU A 65 10.98 -0.70 -2.05
N MET A 66 11.49 -0.03 -1.02
CA MET A 66 10.91 1.21 -0.49
C MET A 66 10.71 2.31 -1.54
N PRO A 67 11.64 2.59 -2.48
CA PRO A 67 11.40 3.61 -3.50
C PRO A 67 10.21 3.27 -4.42
N ALA A 68 10.08 2.00 -4.82
CA ALA A 68 8.98 1.52 -5.64
C ALA A 68 7.66 1.57 -4.86
N LEU A 69 7.70 1.16 -3.58
CA LEU A 69 6.55 1.22 -2.70
C LEU A 69 6.07 2.65 -2.44
N ALA A 70 6.99 3.59 -2.22
CA ALA A 70 6.65 5.00 -2.01
C ALA A 70 5.95 5.61 -3.25
N ALA A 71 6.41 5.25 -4.45
CA ALA A 71 5.77 5.67 -5.70
C ALA A 71 4.36 5.10 -5.85
N LEU A 72 4.20 3.80 -5.56
CA LEU A 72 2.89 3.13 -5.58
C LEU A 72 1.91 3.78 -4.60
N VAL A 73 2.34 3.96 -3.35
CA VAL A 73 1.53 4.57 -2.29
C VAL A 73 1.13 5.99 -2.68
N SER A 74 2.05 6.78 -3.23
CA SER A 74 1.76 8.15 -3.67
C SER A 74 0.70 8.19 -4.79
N ALA A 75 0.76 7.25 -5.74
CA ALA A 75 -0.24 7.13 -6.80
C ALA A 75 -1.62 6.80 -6.21
N VAL A 76 -1.70 5.77 -5.36
CA VAL A 76 -2.94 5.33 -4.72
C VAL A 76 -3.58 6.44 -3.88
N VAL A 77 -2.78 7.14 -3.06
CA VAL A 77 -3.27 8.25 -2.22
C VAL A 77 -3.76 9.42 -3.07
N THR A 78 -3.08 9.72 -4.18
CA THR A 78 -3.49 10.78 -5.10
C THR A 78 -4.82 10.45 -5.78
N GLU A 79 -4.97 9.22 -6.26
CA GLU A 79 -6.23 8.73 -6.83
C GLU A 79 -7.37 8.75 -5.81
N ASP A 80 -7.12 8.28 -4.59
CA ASP A 80 -8.14 8.25 -3.54
C ASP A 80 -8.62 9.66 -3.18
N ARG A 81 -7.68 10.60 -2.99
CA ARG A 81 -8.01 12.02 -2.78
C ARG A 81 -8.80 12.61 -3.95
N ALA A 82 -8.47 12.27 -5.19
CA ALA A 82 -9.21 12.72 -6.36
C ALA A 82 -10.64 12.16 -6.37
N ARG A 83 -10.82 10.87 -6.07
CA ARG A 83 -12.13 10.22 -5.96
C ARG A 83 -13.00 10.86 -4.88
N LEU A 84 -12.41 11.15 -3.71
CA LEU A 84 -13.12 11.83 -2.62
C LEU A 84 -13.57 13.25 -3.03
N ARG A 85 -12.72 14.00 -3.72
CA ARG A 85 -13.08 15.34 -4.23
C ARG A 85 -14.23 15.30 -5.23
N VAL A 86 -14.22 14.34 -6.16
CA VAL A 86 -15.31 14.16 -7.13
C VAL A 86 -16.61 13.78 -6.43
N ARG A 87 -16.57 12.90 -5.42
CA ARG A 87 -17.76 12.54 -4.62
C ARG A 87 -18.34 13.76 -3.92
N ILE A 88 -17.52 14.53 -3.21
CA ILE A 88 -17.96 15.75 -2.52
C ILE A 88 -18.56 16.75 -3.53
N ALA A 89 -17.93 16.94 -4.69
CA ALA A 89 -18.44 17.85 -5.71
C ALA A 89 -19.75 17.37 -6.38
N ALA A 90 -20.04 16.07 -6.38
CA ALA A 90 -21.28 15.51 -6.89
C ALA A 90 -22.43 15.53 -5.86
N GLU A 91 -22.11 15.75 -4.59
CA GLU A 91 -23.06 15.85 -3.48
C GLU A 91 -23.49 17.30 -3.17
N VAL A 92 -22.96 18.29 -3.89
CA VAL A 92 -23.23 19.75 -3.74
C VAL A 92 -23.97 20.29 -4.96
#